data_AF-A0A6G6WS47-F1
#
_entry.id   AF-A0A6G6WS47-F1
#
_cell.length_a   1.000
_cell.length_b   1.000
_cell.length_c   1.000
_cell.angle_alpha   90.00
_cell.angle_beta   90.00
_cell.angle_gamma   90.00
#
_symmetry.space_group_name_H-M   'P 1'
#
loop_
_entity.id
_entity.type
_entity.pdbx_description
1 polymer ?
#
loop_
_entity_poly.entity_id
_entity_poly.type
_entity_poly.pdbx_seq_one_letter_code
_entity_poly.pdbx_strand_id
1 'polypeptide(L)'
;MSKLLLKHKKGDGRILHVTPESAGWTYVGFDVWKLGKGQSAKGDDKSRETCLVFISGKGRVTVDGKELGLLGERMSPFDGKPWSVYVPAGAAWSVTAETPLELGVCTAPGTGKLPLRVISPDRLGQETRGKGTNTRYVTNILPETEPAESLLVVEVITPGGHTSSYPPHKHDQDDLPRESLLEETYYHRFNPPQGFGFQRVYTDDRSLDEAMAVEDGDVTLVPKGYHPCAATHGYDLYYLNVMAGPKRTWKFHNAKEHEWLIAK
;
A
#
# COMPACT_ATOMS: atom_id res chain seq x y z
N MET A 1 3.66 5.31 -22.45
CA MET A 1 3.45 5.37 -20.99
C MET A 1 3.97 4.07 -20.41
N SER A 2 4.67 4.13 -19.28
CA SER A 2 5.19 2.94 -18.60
C SER A 2 4.06 1.96 -18.28
N LYS A 3 4.31 0.65 -18.43
CA LYS A 3 3.35 -0.38 -18.01
C LYS A 3 3.26 -0.53 -16.49
N LEU A 4 4.19 0.10 -15.77
CA LEU A 4 4.25 0.09 -14.31
C LEU A 4 3.44 1.22 -13.68
N LEU A 5 2.88 2.16 -14.45
CA LEU A 5 2.06 3.27 -13.96
C LEU A 5 0.60 3.07 -14.39
N LEU A 6 -0.29 3.00 -13.41
CA LEU A 6 -1.72 2.89 -13.60
C LEU A 6 -2.41 4.18 -13.13
N LYS A 7 -3.08 4.85 -14.06
CA LYS A 7 -3.92 6.02 -13.76
C LYS A 7 -5.27 5.55 -13.22
N HIS A 8 -5.78 6.21 -12.19
CA HIS A 8 -7.11 5.93 -11.67
C HIS A 8 -8.22 6.38 -12.65
N LYS A 9 -9.37 5.71 -12.59
CA LYS A 9 -10.58 6.14 -13.30
C LYS A 9 -11.20 7.33 -12.59
N LYS A 10 -11.69 8.30 -13.36
CA LYS A 10 -12.49 9.42 -12.81
C LYS A 10 -13.87 8.93 -12.36
N GLY A 11 -14.41 9.56 -11.32
CA GLY A 11 -15.76 9.28 -10.78
C GLY A 11 -15.75 8.48 -9.49
N ASP A 12 -16.89 7.86 -9.19
CA ASP A 12 -17.14 7.07 -7.98
C ASP A 12 -17.18 5.56 -8.30
N GLY A 13 -17.14 4.73 -7.26
CA GLY A 13 -17.06 3.28 -7.32
C GLY A 13 -15.64 2.78 -7.26
N ARG A 14 -15.35 1.64 -7.92
CA ARG A 14 -14.01 1.07 -7.98
C ARG A 14 -13.16 1.79 -9.03
N ILE A 15 -12.33 2.72 -8.57
CA ILE A 15 -11.52 3.60 -9.43
C ILE A 15 -10.19 2.95 -9.85
N LEU A 16 -9.70 1.98 -9.09
CA LEU A 16 -8.52 1.17 -9.38
C LEU A 16 -8.81 -0.30 -9.11
N HIS A 17 -8.26 -1.17 -9.95
CA HIS A 17 -8.39 -2.62 -9.83
C HIS A 17 -7.14 -3.30 -10.36
N VAL A 18 -6.28 -3.77 -9.46
CA VAL A 18 -5.06 -4.51 -9.75
C VAL A 18 -5.26 -5.95 -9.30
N THR A 19 -5.21 -6.87 -10.25
CA THR A 19 -5.17 -8.32 -10.00
C THR A 19 -3.80 -8.87 -10.36
N PRO A 20 -3.43 -10.06 -9.86
CA PRO A 20 -2.20 -10.73 -10.27
C PRO A 20 -2.05 -10.84 -11.79
N GLU A 21 -3.13 -11.21 -12.49
CA GLU A 21 -3.14 -11.35 -13.94
C GLU A 21 -2.90 -10.01 -14.65
N SER A 22 -3.54 -8.93 -14.17
CA SER A 22 -3.38 -7.60 -14.77
C SER A 22 -1.98 -7.00 -14.56
N ALA A 23 -1.36 -7.32 -13.42
CA ALA A 23 -0.01 -6.88 -13.07
C ALA A 23 1.08 -7.77 -13.68
N GLY A 24 0.73 -8.97 -14.15
CA GLY A 24 1.67 -9.95 -14.67
C GLY A 24 2.49 -10.64 -13.58
N TRP A 25 1.91 -10.83 -12.39
CA TRP A 25 2.56 -11.44 -11.23
C TRP A 25 1.62 -12.46 -10.54
N THR A 26 1.93 -12.90 -9.31
CA THR A 26 1.27 -14.06 -8.67
C THR A 26 0.44 -13.73 -7.42
N TYR A 27 0.88 -12.81 -6.58
CA TYR A 27 0.37 -12.68 -5.21
C TYR A 27 -0.53 -11.46 -5.01
N VAL A 28 -0.01 -10.25 -5.24
CA VAL A 28 -0.66 -9.01 -4.77
C VAL A 28 -1.89 -8.66 -5.61
N GLY A 29 -2.95 -8.21 -4.94
CA GLY A 29 -4.09 -7.57 -5.58
C GLY A 29 -4.47 -6.32 -4.78
N PHE A 30 -4.90 -5.28 -5.48
CA PHE A 30 -5.18 -3.99 -4.87
C PHE A 30 -6.30 -3.25 -5.59
N ASP A 31 -7.36 -2.89 -4.86
CA ASP A 31 -8.41 -2.01 -5.35
C ASP A 31 -8.44 -0.70 -4.56
N VAL A 32 -8.89 0.37 -5.21
CA VAL A 32 -9.32 1.59 -4.53
C VAL A 32 -10.76 1.87 -4.89
N TRP A 33 -11.57 2.06 -3.87
CA TRP A 33 -12.96 2.48 -3.99
C TRP A 33 -13.12 3.90 -3.50
N LYS A 34 -13.73 4.74 -4.34
CA LYS A 34 -14.15 6.10 -3.98
C LYS A 34 -15.67 6.13 -3.91
N LEU A 35 -16.21 6.32 -2.71
CA LEU A 35 -17.63 6.15 -2.44
C LEU A 35 -18.22 7.44 -1.88
N GLY A 36 -19.38 7.83 -2.39
CA GLY A 36 -20.26 8.80 -1.74
C GLY A 36 -21.06 8.15 -0.61
N LYS A 37 -21.64 8.99 0.27
CA LYS A 37 -22.46 8.51 1.39
C LYS A 37 -23.58 7.57 0.92
N GLY A 38 -23.74 6.44 1.60
CA GLY A 38 -24.73 5.40 1.31
C GLY A 38 -24.32 4.43 0.21
N GLN A 39 -23.24 4.68 -0.53
CA GLN A 39 -22.68 3.71 -1.47
C GLN A 39 -21.83 2.66 -0.72
N SER A 40 -21.68 1.48 -1.32
CA SER A 40 -20.97 0.37 -0.70
C SER A 40 -19.96 -0.29 -1.62
N ALA A 41 -18.83 -0.71 -1.04
CA ALA A 41 -17.92 -1.69 -1.62
C ALA A 41 -18.15 -3.05 -0.96
N LYS A 42 -17.90 -4.13 -1.70
CA LYS A 42 -18.06 -5.51 -1.22
C LYS A 42 -17.06 -6.46 -1.88
N GLY A 43 -16.78 -7.57 -1.22
CA GLY A 43 -15.95 -8.65 -1.75
C GLY A 43 -16.15 -9.94 -0.96
N ASP A 44 -15.85 -11.07 -1.60
CA ASP A 44 -16.13 -12.42 -1.10
C ASP A 44 -15.16 -13.47 -1.67
N ASP A 45 -13.93 -13.07 -1.99
CA ASP A 45 -12.94 -13.97 -2.59
C ASP A 45 -12.56 -15.11 -1.63
N LYS A 46 -12.84 -16.33 -2.07
CA LYS A 46 -12.61 -17.56 -1.30
C LYS A 46 -11.15 -17.91 -1.09
N SER A 47 -10.27 -17.37 -1.92
CA SER A 47 -8.86 -17.73 -2.00
C SER A 47 -7.92 -16.65 -1.48
N ARG A 48 -8.46 -15.50 -1.06
CA ARG A 48 -7.66 -14.32 -0.74
C ARG A 48 -8.05 -13.70 0.59
N GLU A 49 -7.07 -13.53 1.47
CA GLU A 49 -7.24 -12.67 2.63
C GLU A 49 -7.24 -11.20 2.20
N THR A 50 -7.90 -10.35 3.00
CA THR A 50 -8.10 -8.93 2.67
C THR A 50 -7.72 -8.03 3.86
N CYS A 51 -7.03 -6.93 3.59
CA CYS A 51 -6.90 -5.81 4.52
C CYS A 51 -7.62 -4.59 3.94
N LEU A 52 -8.73 -4.21 4.57
CA LEU A 52 -9.50 -3.02 4.24
C LEU A 52 -8.87 -1.83 4.96
N VAL A 53 -8.33 -0.86 4.23
CA VAL A 53 -7.67 0.34 4.77
C VAL A 53 -8.55 1.55 4.49
N PHE A 54 -9.00 2.23 5.55
CA PHE A 54 -9.73 3.50 5.45
C PHE A 54 -8.73 4.60 5.14
N ILE A 55 -8.42 4.81 3.85
CA ILE A 55 -7.47 5.83 3.39
C ILE A 55 -7.95 7.21 3.81
N SER A 56 -9.24 7.49 3.62
CA SER A 56 -9.93 8.64 4.19
C SER A 56 -11.42 8.39 4.31
N GLY A 57 -12.09 9.06 5.25
CA GLY A 57 -13.52 8.97 5.48
C GLY A 57 -13.93 7.90 6.48
N LYS A 58 -15.26 7.75 6.65
CA LYS A 58 -15.89 6.84 7.61
C LYS A 58 -16.88 5.93 6.92
N GLY A 59 -17.00 4.70 7.40
CA GLY A 59 -17.95 3.72 6.87
C GLY A 59 -18.28 2.60 7.86
N ARG A 60 -19.46 2.00 7.70
CA ARG A 60 -19.91 0.84 8.48
C ARG A 60 -19.43 -0.43 7.83
N VAL A 61 -18.81 -1.32 8.63
CA VAL A 61 -18.25 -2.58 8.14
C VAL A 61 -19.09 -3.75 8.62
N THR A 62 -19.38 -4.66 7.70
CA THR A 62 -19.97 -5.99 7.99
C THR A 62 -19.09 -7.06 7.37
N VAL A 63 -18.86 -8.15 8.10
CA VAL A 63 -18.13 -9.34 7.61
C VAL A 63 -18.89 -10.60 8.04
N ASP A 64 -19.27 -11.45 7.08
CA ASP A 64 -20.13 -12.64 7.29
C ASP A 64 -21.37 -12.36 8.14
N GLY A 65 -22.02 -11.21 7.88
CA GLY A 65 -23.20 -10.75 8.62
C GLY A 65 -22.91 -10.17 10.01
N LYS A 66 -21.67 -10.20 10.50
CA LYS A 66 -21.26 -9.55 11.75
C LYS A 66 -20.95 -8.08 11.51
N GLU A 67 -21.67 -7.20 12.19
CA GLU A 67 -21.36 -5.77 12.20
C GLU A 67 -20.13 -5.46 13.07
N LEU A 68 -19.21 -4.66 12.55
CA LEU A 68 -18.04 -4.14 13.29
C LEU A 68 -18.21 -2.68 13.70
N GLY A 69 -19.34 -2.06 13.35
CA GLY A 69 -19.66 -0.67 13.65
C GLY A 69 -19.11 0.33 12.62
N LEU A 70 -19.12 1.60 13.00
CA LEU A 70 -18.58 2.71 12.22
C LEU A 70 -17.08 2.83 12.44
N LEU A 71 -16.30 2.67 11.37
CA LEU A 71 -14.85 2.78 11.38
C LEU A 71 -14.40 3.95 10.47
N GLY A 72 -13.14 4.34 10.60
CA GLY A 72 -12.57 5.49 9.90
C GLY A 72 -12.73 6.79 10.71
N GLU A 73 -11.78 7.71 10.52
CA GLU A 73 -11.79 9.01 11.22
C GLU A 73 -11.15 10.10 10.37
N ARG A 74 -9.91 9.87 9.88
CA ARG A 74 -9.16 10.84 9.08
C ARG A 74 -9.88 11.16 7.76
N MET A 75 -9.94 12.44 7.39
CA MET A 75 -10.57 12.89 6.14
C MET A 75 -9.57 13.09 5.01
N SER A 76 -8.29 13.03 5.33
CA SER A 76 -7.15 12.98 4.43
C SER A 76 -6.16 11.93 4.93
N PRO A 77 -5.43 11.22 4.05
CA PRO A 77 -4.35 10.33 4.47
C PRO A 77 -3.25 11.07 5.25
N PHE A 78 -3.20 12.40 5.16
CA PHE A 78 -2.26 13.25 5.87
C PHE A 78 -2.72 13.63 7.30
N ASP A 79 -3.95 13.27 7.73
CA ASP A 79 -4.51 13.66 9.04
C ASP A 79 -4.30 12.60 10.15
N GLY A 80 -3.25 11.79 10.04
CA GLY A 80 -2.89 10.77 11.04
C GLY A 80 -3.14 9.34 10.57
N LYS A 81 -3.13 8.39 11.51
CA LYS A 81 -3.09 6.93 11.24
C LYS A 81 -4.47 6.36 10.80
N PRO A 82 -4.52 5.34 9.95
CA PRO A 82 -5.76 4.80 9.42
C PRO A 82 -6.45 3.84 10.40
N TRP A 83 -7.76 3.70 10.22
CA TRP A 83 -8.45 2.48 10.63
C TRP A 83 -8.25 1.41 9.56
N SER A 84 -8.16 0.14 9.96
CA SER A 84 -8.14 -0.97 9.01
C SER A 84 -8.86 -2.20 9.56
N VAL A 85 -9.20 -3.14 8.69
CA VAL A 85 -9.83 -4.42 9.05
C VAL A 85 -9.13 -5.54 8.31
N TYR A 86 -8.62 -6.52 9.05
CA TYR A 86 -8.15 -7.77 8.47
C TYR A 86 -9.33 -8.74 8.36
N VAL A 87 -9.60 -9.20 7.14
CA VAL A 87 -10.67 -10.13 6.78
C VAL A 87 -10.03 -11.42 6.26
N PRO A 88 -10.31 -12.59 6.86
CA PRO A 88 -9.77 -13.85 6.39
C PRO A 88 -10.31 -14.24 5.01
N ALA A 89 -9.55 -15.07 4.29
CA ALA A 89 -10.01 -15.62 3.01
C ALA A 89 -11.34 -16.37 3.18
N GLY A 90 -12.24 -16.23 2.20
CA GLY A 90 -13.58 -16.84 2.25
C GLY A 90 -14.64 -16.08 3.02
N ALA A 91 -14.30 -15.07 3.80
CA ALA A 91 -15.28 -14.22 4.45
C ALA A 91 -15.80 -13.14 3.49
N ALA A 92 -17.12 -13.00 3.43
CA ALA A 92 -17.77 -11.94 2.66
C ALA A 92 -17.78 -10.65 3.47
N TRP A 93 -17.30 -9.55 2.89
CA TRP A 93 -17.27 -8.24 3.54
C TRP A 93 -18.04 -7.19 2.74
N SER A 94 -18.54 -6.20 3.45
CA SER A 94 -19.10 -4.98 2.86
C SER A 94 -18.76 -3.76 3.71
N VAL A 95 -18.44 -2.65 3.06
CA VAL A 95 -18.26 -1.34 3.69
C VAL A 95 -19.23 -0.36 3.06
N THR A 96 -20.12 0.22 3.86
CA THR A 96 -21.04 1.29 3.43
C THR A 96 -20.55 2.63 3.93
N ALA A 97 -20.34 3.56 3.01
CA ALA A 97 -19.78 4.87 3.31
C ALA A 97 -20.78 5.76 4.09
N GLU A 98 -20.34 6.38 5.18
CA GLU A 98 -21.12 7.35 5.97
C GLU A 98 -20.73 8.81 5.65
N THR A 99 -19.51 8.98 5.15
CA THR A 99 -18.96 10.22 4.55
C THR A 99 -18.49 9.89 3.12
N PRO A 100 -17.98 10.86 2.33
CA PRO A 100 -17.07 10.50 1.24
C PRO A 100 -15.97 9.59 1.81
N LEU A 101 -15.79 8.42 1.19
CA LEU A 101 -14.92 7.36 1.68
C LEU A 101 -13.98 6.93 0.56
N GLU A 102 -12.70 6.89 0.87
CA GLU A 102 -11.67 6.28 0.03
C GLU A 102 -11.15 5.04 0.74
N LEU A 103 -11.44 3.88 0.17
CA LEU A 103 -11.16 2.58 0.76
C LEU A 103 -10.14 1.84 -0.10
N GLY A 104 -8.97 1.55 0.48
CA GLY A 104 -7.99 0.63 -0.09
C GLY A 104 -8.35 -0.80 0.28
N VAL A 105 -8.38 -1.70 -0.71
CA VAL A 105 -8.66 -3.13 -0.52
C VAL A 105 -7.41 -3.90 -0.93
N CYS A 106 -6.61 -4.26 0.06
CA CYS A 106 -5.35 -4.97 -0.12
C CYS A 106 -5.62 -6.46 -0.05
N THR A 107 -5.21 -7.26 -1.04
CA THR A 107 -5.48 -8.71 -1.04
C THR A 107 -4.24 -9.51 -1.39
N ALA A 108 -4.14 -10.71 -0.84
CA ALA A 108 -3.13 -11.72 -1.18
C ALA A 108 -3.71 -13.13 -0.93
N PRO A 109 -3.09 -14.21 -1.43
CA PRO A 109 -3.56 -15.56 -1.18
C PRO A 109 -3.67 -15.88 0.31
N GLY A 110 -4.71 -16.60 0.69
CA GLY A 110 -4.93 -17.03 2.08
C GLY A 110 -5.82 -18.27 2.15
N THR A 111 -5.81 -18.94 3.30
CA THR A 111 -6.58 -20.15 3.57
C THR A 111 -7.74 -19.94 4.54
N GLY A 112 -7.83 -18.76 5.16
CA GLY A 112 -8.88 -18.40 6.11
C GLY A 112 -8.60 -18.82 7.55
N LYS A 113 -7.35 -19.16 7.87
CA LYS A 113 -6.98 -19.75 9.17
C LYS A 113 -6.86 -18.74 10.32
N LEU A 114 -6.89 -17.44 10.03
CA LEU A 114 -6.75 -16.36 11.02
C LEU A 114 -8.09 -15.66 11.29
N PRO A 115 -8.31 -15.11 12.49
CA PRO A 115 -9.57 -14.47 12.81
C PRO A 115 -9.68 -13.08 12.19
N LEU A 116 -10.92 -12.71 11.83
CA LEU A 116 -11.33 -11.32 11.57
C LEU A 116 -10.90 -10.41 12.72
N ARG A 117 -10.27 -9.26 12.41
CA ARG A 117 -9.95 -8.25 13.42
C ARG A 117 -9.97 -6.83 12.89
N VAL A 118 -10.37 -5.91 13.75
CA VAL A 118 -10.20 -4.47 13.54
C VAL A 118 -8.80 -4.07 13.99
N ILE A 119 -8.14 -3.27 13.16
CA ILE A 119 -6.82 -2.68 13.39
C ILE A 119 -7.06 -1.17 13.59
N SER A 120 -7.09 -0.75 14.84
CA SER A 120 -7.40 0.63 15.21
C SER A 120 -6.14 1.51 15.20
N PRO A 121 -6.27 2.82 14.93
CA PRO A 121 -5.13 3.75 14.85
C PRO A 121 -4.22 3.72 16.08
N ASP A 122 -4.77 3.56 17.29
CA ASP A 122 -4.05 3.50 18.56
C ASP A 122 -3.11 2.29 18.67
N ARG A 123 -3.42 1.19 17.97
CA ARG A 123 -2.57 -0.01 17.93
C ARG A 123 -1.43 0.07 16.93
N LEU A 124 -1.52 1.01 15.98
CA LEU A 124 -0.53 1.15 14.92
C LEU A 124 0.74 1.86 15.41
N GLY A 125 1.88 1.18 15.24
CA GLY A 125 3.19 1.79 15.38
C GLY A 125 3.44 2.80 14.26
N GLN A 126 3.94 3.98 14.63
CA GLN A 126 4.45 4.96 13.68
C GLN A 126 5.91 5.26 14.00
N GLU A 127 6.74 5.23 12.97
CA GLU A 127 8.18 5.42 13.06
C GLU A 127 8.61 6.58 12.17
N THR A 128 9.53 7.41 12.68
CA THR A 128 10.27 8.35 11.85
C THR A 128 11.54 7.65 11.36
N ARG A 129 11.69 7.50 10.04
CA ARG A 129 12.88 6.88 9.42
C ARG A 129 13.66 7.93 8.62
N GLY A 130 14.98 7.79 8.62
CA GLY A 130 15.90 8.68 7.89
C GLY A 130 16.25 9.98 8.62
N LYS A 131 17.04 10.83 7.96
CA LYS A 131 17.51 12.14 8.46
C LYS A 131 17.50 13.14 7.29
N GLY A 132 17.33 14.43 7.57
CA GLY A 132 17.32 15.49 6.54
C GLY A 132 16.26 15.23 5.47
N THR A 133 16.63 15.38 4.20
CA THR A 133 15.74 15.13 3.04
C THR A 133 15.45 13.64 2.77
N ASN A 134 15.88 12.72 3.64
CA ASN A 134 15.46 11.31 3.63
C ASN A 134 14.49 10.98 4.80
N THR A 135 14.04 12.00 5.54
CA THR A 135 13.10 11.81 6.66
C THR A 135 11.70 11.47 6.13
N ARG A 136 11.07 10.44 6.70
CA ARG A 136 9.71 10.00 6.38
C ARG A 136 9.01 9.41 7.59
N TYR A 137 7.69 9.39 7.55
CA TYR A 137 6.83 8.87 8.61
C TYR A 137 6.16 7.59 8.14
N VAL A 138 6.48 6.47 8.78
CA VAL A 138 6.03 5.14 8.38
C VAL A 138 5.01 4.65 9.38
N THR A 139 3.84 4.22 8.93
CA THR A 139 2.82 3.59 9.76
C THR A 139 2.63 2.15 9.32
N ASN A 140 3.04 1.22 10.18
CA ASN A 140 3.01 -0.21 9.92
C ASN A 140 1.60 -0.76 10.19
N ILE A 141 0.76 -0.86 9.16
CA ILE A 141 -0.66 -1.27 9.27
C ILE A 141 -0.78 -2.78 9.56
N LEU A 142 -0.06 -3.58 8.77
CA LEU A 142 -0.03 -5.04 8.88
C LEU A 142 1.41 -5.53 8.66
N PRO A 143 2.33 -5.27 9.60
CA PRO A 143 3.73 -5.66 9.49
C PRO A 143 3.91 -7.18 9.64
N GLU A 144 5.11 -7.68 9.32
CA GLU A 144 5.49 -9.09 9.49
C GLU A 144 5.23 -9.60 10.91
N THR A 145 5.41 -8.74 11.93
CA THR A 145 5.23 -9.06 13.34
C THR A 145 3.77 -9.25 13.77
N GLU A 146 2.81 -8.84 12.93
CA GLU A 146 1.38 -9.01 13.17
C GLU A 146 0.82 -10.19 12.36
N PRO A 147 -0.17 -10.95 12.89
CA PRO A 147 -0.69 -12.12 12.19
C PRO A 147 -1.39 -11.79 10.86
N ALA A 148 -0.89 -12.31 9.76
CA ALA A 148 -1.57 -12.46 8.47
C ALA A 148 -0.95 -13.66 7.73
N GLU A 149 -1.59 -14.16 6.69
CA GLU A 149 -1.08 -15.32 5.96
C GLU A 149 0.00 -14.93 4.96
N SER A 150 -0.25 -13.87 4.18
CA SER A 150 0.60 -13.40 3.09
C SER A 150 0.82 -11.88 3.12
N LEU A 151 -0.20 -11.10 3.50
CA LEU A 151 -0.22 -9.64 3.39
C LEU A 151 0.79 -8.96 4.32
N LEU A 152 1.53 -8.03 3.73
CA LEU A 152 2.25 -6.95 4.40
C LEU A 152 1.66 -5.63 3.91
N VAL A 153 1.25 -4.76 4.83
CA VAL A 153 0.63 -3.46 4.48
C VAL A 153 1.26 -2.35 5.31
N VAL A 154 1.70 -1.29 4.65
CA VAL A 154 2.36 -0.14 5.27
C VAL A 154 1.98 1.13 4.53
N GLU A 155 1.82 2.24 5.24
CA GLU A 155 1.72 3.55 4.61
C GLU A 155 2.91 4.42 5.00
N VAL A 156 3.30 5.34 4.11
CA VAL A 156 4.41 6.25 4.33
C VAL A 156 4.04 7.66 3.88
N ILE A 157 4.35 8.65 4.72
CA ILE A 157 4.33 10.07 4.37
C ILE A 157 5.78 10.53 4.16
N THR A 158 6.04 11.07 2.97
CA THR A 158 7.31 11.64 2.52
C THR A 158 7.10 13.15 2.32
N PRO A 159 7.70 14.01 3.17
CA PRO A 159 7.54 15.46 3.04
C PRO A 159 8.00 16.01 1.68
N GLY A 160 7.44 17.13 1.25
CA GLY A 160 7.78 17.76 -0.02
C GLY A 160 9.28 18.04 -0.17
N GLY A 161 9.87 17.56 -1.27
CA GLY A 161 11.31 17.63 -1.55
C GLY A 161 12.15 16.52 -0.90
N HIS A 162 11.53 15.59 -0.17
CA HIS A 162 12.22 14.44 0.42
C HIS A 162 12.20 13.23 -0.53
N THR A 163 13.11 12.28 -0.29
CA THR A 163 13.15 10.99 -0.98
C THR A 163 12.86 9.86 0.01
N SER A 164 12.04 8.90 -0.38
CA SER A 164 11.67 7.70 0.38
C SER A 164 11.81 6.44 -0.46
N SER A 165 11.53 5.27 0.13
CA SER A 165 12.05 3.98 -0.35
C SER A 165 13.56 4.07 -0.70
N TYR A 166 14.27 4.85 0.12
CA TYR A 166 15.66 5.29 -0.10
C TYR A 166 16.51 5.12 1.19
N PRO A 167 17.75 4.61 1.15
CA PRO A 167 18.49 4.14 -0.02
C PRO A 167 17.71 3.08 -0.82
N PRO A 168 17.90 3.02 -2.15
CA PRO A 168 17.10 2.13 -2.99
C PRO A 168 17.31 0.69 -2.54
N HIS A 169 16.22 -0.06 -2.41
CA HIS A 169 16.26 -1.46 -2.00
C HIS A 169 15.35 -2.30 -2.90
N LYS A 170 15.60 -3.61 -2.94
CA LYS A 170 14.82 -4.59 -3.69
C LYS A 170 14.51 -5.81 -2.83
N HIS A 171 13.43 -6.49 -3.18
CA HIS A 171 12.98 -7.75 -2.60
C HIS A 171 12.32 -8.56 -3.72
N ASP A 172 13.14 -8.98 -4.69
CA ASP A 172 12.71 -9.59 -5.95
C ASP A 172 13.26 -11.00 -6.19
N GLN A 173 13.89 -11.60 -5.17
CA GLN A 173 14.46 -12.95 -5.21
C GLN A 173 14.03 -13.78 -4.01
N ASP A 174 13.58 -15.02 -4.23
CA ASP A 174 13.33 -15.99 -3.14
C ASP A 174 14.66 -16.65 -2.70
N ASP A 175 15.51 -15.86 -2.04
CA ASP A 175 16.85 -16.26 -1.55
C ASP A 175 17.00 -15.97 -0.05
N LEU A 176 16.04 -16.40 0.77
CA LEU A 176 16.15 -16.24 2.22
C LEU A 176 17.35 -17.02 2.78
N PRO A 177 18.11 -16.46 3.74
CA PRO A 177 17.77 -15.26 4.52
C PRO A 177 18.26 -13.93 3.92
N ARG A 178 18.87 -13.93 2.72
CA ARG A 178 19.46 -12.73 2.12
C ARG A 178 18.41 -11.77 1.58
N GLU A 179 17.41 -12.32 0.89
CA GLU A 179 16.36 -11.54 0.25
C GLU A 179 15.06 -12.35 0.16
N SER A 180 13.93 -11.67 0.31
CA SER A 180 12.60 -12.24 0.07
C SER A 180 12.09 -11.81 -1.30
N LEU A 181 11.32 -12.66 -1.98
CA LEU A 181 10.50 -12.25 -3.12
C LEU A 181 9.19 -11.64 -2.61
N LEU A 182 9.00 -10.34 -2.81
CA LEU A 182 7.77 -9.62 -2.51
C LEU A 182 7.41 -8.72 -3.69
N GLU A 183 6.26 -9.00 -4.30
CA GLU A 183 5.61 -8.05 -5.21
C GLU A 183 5.13 -6.85 -4.41
N GLU A 184 5.14 -5.65 -5.00
CA GLU A 184 4.70 -4.45 -4.30
C GLU A 184 3.90 -3.49 -5.19
N THR A 185 2.77 -2.99 -4.67
CA THR A 185 2.06 -1.83 -5.23
C THR A 185 2.33 -0.57 -4.42
N TYR A 186 2.31 0.60 -5.05
CA TYR A 186 2.26 1.89 -4.36
C TYR A 186 1.04 2.67 -4.83
N TYR A 187 0.12 3.00 -3.93
CA TYR A 187 -0.97 3.94 -4.21
C TYR A 187 -0.62 5.33 -3.70
N HIS A 188 -0.52 6.31 -4.59
CA HIS A 188 0.01 7.64 -4.29
C HIS A 188 -1.10 8.66 -4.03
N ARG A 189 -0.89 9.52 -3.03
CA ARG A 189 -1.69 10.72 -2.77
C ARG A 189 -0.77 11.92 -2.55
N PHE A 190 -1.21 13.11 -2.90
CA PHE A 190 -0.43 14.35 -2.75
C PHE A 190 -1.19 15.41 -1.96
N ASN A 191 -0.44 16.22 -1.24
CA ASN A 191 -0.95 17.42 -0.59
C ASN A 191 -0.05 18.62 -0.87
N PRO A 192 -0.52 19.66 -1.58
CA PRO A 192 -1.82 19.75 -2.26
C PRO A 192 -2.01 18.74 -3.43
N PRO A 193 -3.26 18.39 -3.81
CA PRO A 193 -3.55 17.26 -4.71
C PRO A 193 -3.18 17.47 -6.18
N GLN A 194 -2.90 18.70 -6.62
CA GLN A 194 -2.35 18.97 -7.95
C GLN A 194 -0.84 18.67 -8.06
N GLY A 195 -0.23 18.17 -6.98
CA GLY A 195 1.17 17.78 -6.94
C GLY A 195 1.48 16.54 -7.78
N PHE A 196 2.77 16.30 -7.93
CA PHE A 196 3.31 15.09 -8.54
C PHE A 196 4.64 14.71 -7.89
N GLY A 197 5.07 13.47 -8.09
CA GLY A 197 6.34 12.94 -7.64
C GLY A 197 7.02 12.14 -8.74
N PHE A 198 8.21 11.64 -8.46
CA PHE A 198 8.89 10.70 -9.35
C PHE A 198 9.12 9.39 -8.64
N GLN A 199 8.73 8.29 -9.27
CA GLN A 199 9.16 6.96 -8.86
C GLN A 199 9.96 6.33 -9.98
N ARG A 200 11.11 5.75 -9.64
CA ARG A 200 11.95 5.01 -10.58
C ARG A 200 11.94 3.54 -10.18
N VAL A 201 11.68 2.62 -11.11
CA VAL A 201 11.81 1.17 -10.88
C VAL A 201 12.91 0.65 -11.80
N TYR A 202 13.97 0.06 -11.22
CA TYR A 202 15.14 -0.35 -12.00
C TYR A 202 15.88 -1.57 -11.44
N THR A 203 16.52 -2.36 -12.31
CA THR A 203 17.40 -3.49 -11.91
C THR A 203 18.88 -3.13 -12.04
N ASP A 204 19.77 -3.91 -11.42
CA ASP A 204 21.23 -3.71 -11.49
C ASP A 204 21.73 -3.65 -12.95
N ASP A 205 21.22 -4.56 -13.79
CA ASP A 205 21.56 -4.69 -15.22
C ASP A 205 20.81 -3.71 -16.13
N ARG A 206 19.88 -2.90 -15.58
CA ARG A 206 19.03 -1.95 -16.31
C ARG A 206 18.15 -2.58 -17.39
N SER A 207 17.93 -3.90 -17.36
CA SER A 207 16.93 -4.57 -18.21
C SER A 207 15.50 -4.07 -17.91
N LEU A 208 15.28 -3.59 -16.69
CA LEU A 208 14.18 -2.72 -16.30
C LEU A 208 14.77 -1.40 -15.79
N ASP A 209 14.32 -0.26 -16.32
CA ASP A 209 14.67 1.07 -15.82
C ASP A 209 13.62 2.10 -16.28
N GLU A 210 12.59 2.30 -15.46
CA GLU A 210 11.42 3.13 -15.77
C GLU A 210 11.33 4.26 -14.75
N ALA A 211 11.37 5.51 -15.21
CA ALA A 211 11.10 6.69 -14.40
C ALA A 211 9.71 7.24 -14.73
N MET A 212 8.87 7.38 -13.71
CA MET A 212 7.46 7.72 -13.85
C MET A 212 7.14 8.99 -13.06
N ALA A 213 6.48 9.95 -13.70
CA ALA A 213 5.82 11.04 -13.00
C ALA A 213 4.48 10.51 -12.45
N VAL A 214 4.37 10.42 -11.13
CA VAL A 214 3.19 9.94 -10.40
C VAL A 214 2.36 11.13 -9.92
N GLU A 215 1.04 11.06 -10.09
CA GLU A 215 0.08 12.10 -9.69
C GLU A 215 -0.89 11.57 -8.62
N ASP A 216 -1.73 12.45 -8.06
CA ASP A 216 -2.70 12.08 -7.02
C ASP A 216 -3.67 10.99 -7.48
N GLY A 217 -3.72 9.91 -6.71
CA GLY A 217 -4.56 8.75 -6.97
C GLY A 217 -3.96 7.72 -7.94
N ASP A 218 -2.71 7.88 -8.38
CA ASP A 218 -2.06 6.88 -9.24
C ASP A 218 -1.59 5.65 -8.46
N VAL A 219 -1.45 4.52 -9.16
CA VAL A 219 -0.77 3.32 -8.66
C VAL A 219 0.47 3.05 -9.47
N THR A 220 1.57 2.69 -8.83
CA THR A 220 2.70 2.03 -9.50
C THR A 220 2.85 0.59 -9.06
N LEU A 221 3.37 -0.22 -9.99
CA LEU A 221 3.67 -1.64 -9.79
C LEU A 221 5.18 -1.84 -9.74
N VAL A 222 5.64 -2.59 -8.74
CA VAL A 222 7.04 -2.98 -8.57
C VAL A 222 7.14 -4.51 -8.66
N PRO A 223 7.28 -5.07 -9.87
CA PRO A 223 7.43 -6.52 -10.04
C PRO A 223 8.83 -7.02 -9.67
N LYS A 224 9.84 -6.14 -9.76
CA LYS A 224 11.24 -6.40 -9.40
C LYS A 224 12.04 -5.09 -9.34
N GLY A 225 13.26 -5.17 -8.82
CA GLY A 225 14.24 -4.11 -8.82
C GLY A 225 14.08 -3.09 -7.68
N TYR A 226 14.97 -2.11 -7.70
CA TYR A 226 14.99 -0.98 -6.80
C TYR A 226 13.92 0.04 -7.17
N HIS A 227 13.27 0.63 -6.17
CA HIS A 227 12.05 1.41 -6.40
C HIS A 227 11.94 2.70 -5.55
N PRO A 228 12.94 3.61 -5.57
CA PRO A 228 12.90 4.84 -4.79
C PRO A 228 11.79 5.80 -5.28
N CYS A 229 11.28 6.61 -4.34
CA CYS A 229 10.27 7.63 -4.62
C CYS A 229 10.73 9.01 -4.15
N ALA A 230 10.63 10.02 -5.01
CA ALA A 230 11.03 11.39 -4.75
C ALA A 230 9.80 12.31 -4.77
N ALA A 231 9.49 12.92 -3.63
CA ALA A 231 8.48 13.96 -3.52
C ALA A 231 9.02 15.26 -4.13
N THR A 232 8.21 15.98 -4.89
CA THR A 232 8.60 17.30 -5.39
C THR A 232 8.46 18.35 -4.27
N HIS A 233 9.25 19.42 -4.37
CA HIS A 233 9.18 20.50 -3.38
C HIS A 233 7.77 21.11 -3.34
N GLY A 234 7.23 21.30 -2.13
CA GLY A 234 5.91 21.88 -1.91
C GLY A 234 4.74 20.90 -1.99
N TYR A 235 4.99 19.62 -2.28
CA TYR A 235 3.95 18.59 -2.34
C TYR A 235 4.33 17.40 -1.47
N ASP A 236 3.66 17.27 -0.33
CA ASP A 236 3.81 16.09 0.52
C ASP A 236 3.25 14.88 -0.23
N LEU A 237 4.00 13.78 -0.19
CA LEU A 237 3.64 12.53 -0.83
C LEU A 237 3.23 11.53 0.24
N TYR A 238 2.06 10.93 0.07
CA TYR A 238 1.63 9.74 0.78
C TYR A 238 1.65 8.55 -0.19
N TYR A 239 2.04 7.37 0.29
CA TYR A 239 1.67 6.15 -0.39
C TYR A 239 1.27 5.01 0.54
N LEU A 240 0.32 4.19 0.07
CA LEU A 240 -0.06 2.91 0.67
C LEU A 240 0.59 1.78 -0.11
N ASN A 241 1.37 0.94 0.58
CA ASN A 241 1.99 -0.25 0.02
C ASN A 241 1.25 -1.51 0.40
N VAL A 242 1.19 -2.43 -0.58
CA VAL A 242 0.75 -3.80 -0.39
C VAL A 242 1.84 -4.70 -0.91
N MET A 243 2.31 -5.60 -0.06
CA MET A 243 3.32 -6.60 -0.39
C MET A 243 2.82 -8.01 -0.08
N ALA A 244 3.19 -8.95 -0.93
CA ALA A 244 3.01 -10.38 -0.70
C ALA A 244 3.97 -11.18 -1.59
N GLY A 245 4.24 -12.42 -1.18
CA GLY A 245 5.16 -13.33 -1.86
C GLY A 245 5.02 -14.77 -1.36
N PRO A 246 5.88 -15.69 -1.82
CA PRO A 246 5.82 -17.10 -1.39
C PRO A 246 6.05 -17.29 0.11
N LYS A 247 6.79 -16.36 0.74
CA LYS A 247 7.06 -16.34 2.18
C LYS A 247 6.78 -14.95 2.71
N ARG A 248 5.98 -14.87 3.77
CA ARG A 248 5.62 -13.62 4.43
C ARG A 248 6.74 -13.13 5.35
N THR A 249 7.81 -12.63 4.74
CA THR A 249 8.98 -12.09 5.44
C THR A 249 9.55 -10.92 4.65
N TRP A 250 9.83 -9.80 5.31
CA TRP A 250 10.40 -8.62 4.67
C TRP A 250 11.92 -8.59 4.83
N LYS A 251 12.62 -9.09 3.81
CA LYS A 251 14.09 -9.05 3.71
C LYS A 251 14.48 -8.44 2.38
N PHE A 252 15.12 -7.27 2.44
CA PHE A 252 15.51 -6.52 1.25
C PHE A 252 17.03 -6.41 1.11
N HIS A 253 17.46 -6.24 -0.13
CA HIS A 253 18.84 -5.93 -0.50
C HIS A 253 18.93 -4.46 -0.91
N ASN A 254 19.89 -3.72 -0.37
CA ASN A 254 20.12 -2.33 -0.75
C ASN A 254 20.98 -2.26 -2.02
N ALA A 255 20.76 -1.25 -2.85
CA ALA A 255 21.64 -0.96 -3.97
C ALA A 255 23.05 -0.63 -3.45
N LYS A 256 24.04 -1.45 -3.84
CA LYS A 256 25.41 -1.41 -3.33
C LYS A 256 26.05 -0.03 -3.46
N GLU A 257 25.81 0.66 -4.57
CA GLU A 257 26.33 2.01 -4.84
C GLU A 257 25.77 3.10 -3.90
N HIS A 258 24.72 2.79 -3.15
CA HIS A 258 24.03 3.70 -2.24
C HIS A 258 24.16 3.30 -0.75
N GLU A 259 24.80 2.17 -0.44
CA GLU A 259 24.95 1.67 0.94
C GLU A 259 25.72 2.62 1.88
N TRP A 260 26.57 3.48 1.33
CA TRP A 260 27.31 4.50 2.09
C TRP A 260 26.40 5.47 2.86
N LEU A 261 25.11 5.55 2.49
CA LEU A 261 24.09 6.34 3.17
C LEU A 261 23.57 5.68 4.46
N ILE A 262 23.73 4.37 4.62
CA ILE A 262 23.23 3.58 5.77
C ILE A 262 24.23 3.62 6.93
N ALA A 263 25.53 3.67 6.61
CA ALA A 263 26.62 3.51 7.57
C ALA A 263 26.89 4.73 8.49
N LYS A 264 25.86 5.49 8.89
CA LYS A 264 26.00 6.69 9.75
C LYS A 264 25.10 6.73 10.98
#